data_AF-A0A2V8SWK6-F1
#
_entry.id   AF-A0A2V8SWK6-F1
#
_cell.length_a   1.000
_cell.length_b   1.000
_cell.length_c   1.000
_cell.angle_alpha   90.00
_cell.angle_beta   90.00
_cell.angle_gamma   90.00
#
_symmetry.space_group_name_H-M   'P 1'
#
loop_
_entity.id
_entity.type
_entity.pdbx_description
1 polymer ?
#
loop_
_entity_poly.entity_id
_entity_poly.type
_entity_poly.pdbx_seq_one_letter_code
_entity_poly.pdbx_strand_id
1 'polypeptide(L)'
;MEGPLLRRSNLLPDGPRALVEPLEEARRTDRTTVIVVEDDKEMRVPGYESWWDVPVAEVSEVETVRSAREQYEKASKKERFFW
;
A
#
# COMPACT_ATOMS: atom_id res chain seq x y z
N MET A 1 -33.25 -11.93 -3.90
CA MET A 1 -32.59 -11.62 -2.62
C MET A 1 -31.50 -10.62 -2.96
N GLU A 2 -31.78 -9.33 -2.79
CA GLU A 2 -30.85 -8.28 -3.20
C GLU A 2 -29.66 -8.32 -2.24
N GLY A 3 -28.44 -8.49 -2.78
CA GLY A 3 -27.22 -8.42 -2.01
C GLY A 3 -27.05 -7.03 -1.38
N PRO A 4 -26.21 -6.88 -0.34
CA PRO A 4 -26.02 -5.58 0.31
C PRO A 4 -25.65 -4.54 -0.75
N LEU A 5 -26.42 -3.45 -0.78
CA LEU A 5 -26.20 -2.31 -1.67
C LEU A 5 -24.76 -1.83 -1.49
N LEU A 6 -23.89 -2.14 -2.44
CA LEU A 6 -22.56 -1.53 -2.52
C LEU A 6 -22.78 -0.03 -2.69
N ARG A 7 -22.53 0.74 -1.63
CA ARG A 7 -22.43 2.20 -1.69
C ARG A 7 -21.28 2.55 -2.61
N ARG A 8 -21.59 2.78 -3.88
CA ARG A 8 -20.64 3.34 -4.84
C ARG A 8 -20.52 4.84 -4.56
N SER A 9 -19.45 5.22 -3.88
CA SER A 9 -19.00 6.61 -3.83
C SER A 9 -17.81 6.73 -4.80
N ASN A 10 -17.88 7.66 -5.75
CA ASN A 10 -16.74 7.96 -6.60
C ASN A 10 -15.80 8.88 -5.82
N LEU A 11 -14.68 8.33 -5.33
CA LEU A 11 -13.73 9.03 -4.46
C LEU A 11 -12.66 9.83 -5.24
N LEU A 12 -12.60 9.68 -6.57
CA LEU A 12 -11.62 10.38 -7.42
C LEU A 12 -11.61 11.92 -7.32
N PRO A 13 -12.75 12.64 -7.29
CA PRO A 13 -12.71 14.11 -7.34
C PRO A 13 -12.16 14.74 -6.05
N ASP A 14 -12.15 14.00 -4.94
CA ASP A 14 -11.88 14.52 -3.60
C ASP A 14 -10.45 14.20 -3.09
N GLY A 15 -9.67 13.45 -3.89
CA GLY A 15 -8.29 13.08 -3.57
C GLY A 15 -8.16 12.19 -2.32
N PRO A 16 -6.93 12.00 -1.79
CA PRO A 16 -6.68 11.04 -0.71
C PRO A 16 -7.48 11.26 0.58
N ARG A 17 -7.96 12.49 0.83
CA ARG A 17 -8.78 12.80 2.02
C ARG A 17 -10.16 12.12 1.99
N ALA A 18 -10.66 11.80 0.80
CA ALA A 18 -11.92 11.09 0.63
C ALA A 18 -11.92 9.69 1.28
N LEU A 19 -10.74 9.14 1.57
CA LEU A 19 -10.57 7.83 2.19
C LEU A 19 -10.71 7.85 3.71
N VAL A 20 -10.65 9.02 4.37
CA VAL A 20 -10.64 9.11 5.83
C VAL A 20 -11.91 8.51 6.44
N GLU A 21 -13.08 8.99 6.03
CA GLU A 21 -14.36 8.50 6.56
C GLU A 21 -14.61 7.01 6.24
N PRO A 22 -14.42 6.52 5.00
CA PRO A 22 -14.54 5.09 4.69
C PRO A 22 -13.59 4.20 5.50
N LEU A 23 -12.36 4.65 5.75
CA LEU A 23 -11.41 3.90 6.57
C LEU A 23 -11.84 3.86 8.05
N GLU A 24 -12.35 4.96 8.58
CA GLU A 24 -12.89 4.98 9.94
C GLU A 24 -14.12 4.08 10.09
N GLU A 25 -15.01 4.05 9.10
CA GLU A 25 -16.16 3.15 9.10
C GLU A 25 -15.71 1.68 9.00
N ALA A 26 -14.82 1.36 8.07
CA ALA A 26 -14.30 0.00 7.91
C ALA A 26 -13.64 -0.53 9.20
N ARG A 27 -12.94 0.32 9.96
CA ARG A 27 -12.34 -0.04 11.26
C ARG A 27 -13.36 -0.39 12.34
N ARG A 28 -14.59 0.11 12.24
CA ARG A 28 -15.68 -0.13 13.21
C ARG A 28 -16.51 -1.37 12.89
N THR A 29 -16.32 -1.96 11.71
CA THR A 29 -17.10 -3.10 11.23
C THR A 29 -16.47 -4.43 11.66
N ASP A 30 -17.31 -5.40 12.04
CA ASP A 30 -16.91 -6.76 12.45
C ASP A 30 -16.77 -7.75 11.27
N ARG A 31 -16.85 -7.23 10.04
CA ARG A 31 -16.82 -7.95 8.77
C ARG A 31 -15.78 -7.35 7.85
N THR A 32 -15.20 -8.20 7.01
CA THR A 32 -14.29 -7.78 5.94
C THR A 32 -14.98 -6.73 5.05
N THR A 33 -14.37 -5.55 4.95
CA THR A 33 -14.85 -4.42 4.17
C THR A 33 -13.88 -4.17 3.02
N VAL A 34 -14.42 -3.94 1.82
CA VAL A 34 -13.64 -3.58 0.62
C VAL A 34 -14.00 -2.15 0.24
N ILE A 35 -13.00 -1.27 0.21
CA ILE A 35 -13.12 0.10 -0.30
C ILE A 35 -12.61 0.08 -1.74
N VAL A 36 -13.47 0.40 -2.70
CA VAL A 36 -13.10 0.46 -4.12
C VAL A 36 -12.84 1.91 -4.49
N VAL A 37 -11.64 2.18 -4.99
CA VAL A 37 -11.25 3.47 -5.57
C VAL A 37 -11.13 3.26 -7.07
N GLU A 38 -12.00 3.91 -7.84
CA GLU A 38 -11.84 3.97 -9.28
C GLU A 38 -10.60 4.84 -9.58
N ASP A 39 -9.86 4.54 -10.64
CA ASP A 39 -8.71 5.34 -11.07
C ASP A 39 -8.66 5.43 -12.59
N ASP A 40 -8.01 6.46 -13.12
CA ASP A 40 -7.81 6.60 -14.56
C ASP A 40 -6.60 5.79 -15.00
N LYS A 41 -6.84 4.70 -15.74
CA LYS A 41 -5.79 3.82 -16.29
C LYS A 41 -4.77 4.54 -17.19
N GLU A 42 -5.14 5.67 -17.79
CA GLU A 42 -4.27 6.44 -18.68
C GLU A 42 -3.44 7.47 -17.91
N MET A 43 -3.80 7.75 -16.65
CA MET A 43 -3.03 8.63 -15.78
C MET A 43 -1.73 7.93 -15.40
N ARG A 44 -0.60 8.56 -15.73
CA ARG A 44 0.74 8.06 -15.41
C ARG A 44 1.38 8.94 -14.35
N VAL A 45 2.23 8.34 -13.54
CA VAL A 45 3.16 9.10 -12.70
C VAL A 45 4.13 9.89 -13.61
N PRO A 46 4.53 11.12 -13.24
CA PRO A 46 5.40 11.98 -14.06
C PRO A 46 6.76 11.34 -14.43
N GLY A 47 7.18 10.29 -13.71
CA GLY A 47 8.32 9.46 -14.07
C GLY A 47 8.34 8.16 -13.28
N TYR A 48 8.85 7.08 -13.90
CA TYR A 48 9.22 5.83 -13.21
C TYR A 48 10.57 5.95 -12.47
N GLU A 49 11.04 7.17 -12.24
CA GLU A 49 12.23 7.42 -11.41
C GLU A 49 11.95 7.16 -9.91
N SER A 50 10.72 6.80 -9.56
CA SER A 50 10.34 6.26 -8.25
C SER A 50 11.00 4.89 -8.05
N TRP A 51 12.22 4.92 -7.55
CA TRP A 51 12.85 3.76 -6.93
C TRP A 51 12.21 3.58 -5.56
N TRP A 52 11.52 2.46 -5.33
CA TRP A 52 11.24 2.01 -3.97
C TRP A 52 12.26 0.95 -3.61
N ASP A 53 12.81 1.04 -2.41
CA ASP A 53 13.65 -0.03 -1.87
C ASP A 53 12.78 -1.27 -1.64
N VAL A 54 13.08 -2.37 -2.33
CA VAL A 54 12.41 -3.65 -2.10
C VAL A 54 13.24 -4.40 -1.05
N PRO A 55 12.75 -4.54 0.19
CA PRO A 55 13.51 -5.21 1.22
C PRO A 55 13.76 -6.67 0.83
N VAL A 56 14.91 -7.21 1.26
CA VAL A 56 15.16 -8.65 1.19
C VAL A 56 14.07 -9.37 2.00
N ALA A 57 13.58 -10.50 1.49
CA ALA A 57 12.54 -11.29 2.15
C ALA A 57 12.87 -11.57 3.62
N GLU A 58 11.88 -11.40 4.50
CA GLU A 58 12.04 -11.59 5.95
C GLU A 58 12.23 -13.06 6.32
N VAL A 59 11.51 -13.97 5.65
CA VAL A 59 11.58 -15.41 5.87
C VAL A 59 11.92 -16.10 4.56
N SER A 60 12.91 -17.00 4.61
CA SER A 60 13.29 -17.84 3.48
C SER A 60 13.92 -19.14 3.97
N GLU A 61 13.77 -20.21 3.20
CA GLU A 61 14.51 -21.46 3.39
C GLU A 61 15.91 -21.41 2.76
N VAL A 62 16.15 -20.42 1.89
CA VAL A 62 17.41 -20.27 1.16
C VAL A 62 18.42 -19.51 2.00
N GLU A 63 19.57 -20.14 2.27
CA GLU A 63 20.62 -19.59 3.14
C GLU A 63 21.18 -18.25 2.65
N THR A 64 21.36 -18.09 1.33
CA THR A 64 21.87 -16.84 0.76
C THR A 64 20.90 -15.68 0.95
N VAL A 65 19.59 -15.94 0.99
CA VAL A 65 18.56 -14.91 1.24
C VAL A 65 18.60 -14.46 2.70
N ARG A 66 18.76 -15.40 3.64
CA ARG A 66 18.93 -15.08 5.07
C ARG A 66 20.16 -14.22 5.31
N SER A 67 21.30 -14.59 4.72
CA SER A 67 22.53 -13.79 4.82
C SER A 67 22.37 -12.40 4.21
N ALA A 68 21.71 -12.29 3.05
CA ALA A 68 21.41 -11.01 2.43
C ALA A 68 20.48 -10.15 3.29
N ARG A 69 19.50 -10.75 3.97
CA ARG A 69 18.61 -10.05 4.91
C ARG A 69 19.35 -9.47 6.10
N GLU A 70 20.25 -10.23 6.72
CA GLU A 70 21.07 -9.73 7.83
C GLU A 70 21.95 -8.54 7.42
N GLN A 71 22.50 -8.57 6.21
CA GLN A 71 23.30 -7.47 5.67
C GLN A 71 22.44 -6.26 5.37
N TYR A 72 21.27 -6.46 4.76
CA TYR A 72 20.28 -5.43 4.50
C TYR A 72 19.87 -4.69 5.78
N GLU A 73 19.52 -5.41 6.85
CA GLU A 73 19.13 -4.80 8.13
C GLU A 73 20.26 -3.98 8.78
N LYS A 74 21.52 -4.40 8.61
CA LYS A 74 22.69 -3.62 9.07
C LYS A 74 22.89 -2.36 8.23
N ALA A 75 22.63 -2.42 6.92
CA ALA A 75 22.78 -1.31 6.00
C ALA A 75 21.66 -0.28 6.13
N SER A 76 20.41 -0.73 6.28
CA SER A 76 19.24 0.14 6.46
C SER A 76 19.38 1.06 7.68
N LYS A 77 20.00 0.59 8.77
CA LYS A 77 20.33 1.44 9.94
C LYS A 77 21.28 2.61 9.64
N LYS A 78 22.01 2.54 8.52
CA LYS A 78 22.94 3.59 8.07
C LYS A 78 22.33 4.47 6.98
N GLU A 79 21.10 4.18 6.54
CA GLU A 79 20.39 4.99 5.57
C GLU A 79 20.25 6.42 6.08
N ARG A 80 20.52 7.39 5.19
CA ARG A 80 20.41 8.81 5.49
C ARG A 80 19.36 9.37 4.58
N PHE A 81 18.36 9.96 5.20
CA PHE A 81 17.35 10.69 4.48
C PHE A 81 17.87 12.10 4.17
N PHE A 82 17.93 12.42 2.88
CA PHE A 82 18.24 13.74 2.36
C PHE A 82 16.97 14.28 1.70
N TRP A 83 16.15 14.95 2.48
CA TRP A 83 15.01 15.73 2.01
C TRP A 83 15.28 17.20 2.27
#